data_AF-A0A8J5XEE0-F1
#
_entry.id   AF-A0A8J5XEE0-F1
#
_cell.length_a   1.000
_cell.length_b   1.000
_cell.length_c   1.000
_cell.angle_alpha   90.00
_cell.angle_beta   90.00
_cell.angle_gamma   90.00
#
_symmetry.space_group_name_H-M   'P 1'
#
loop_
_entity.id
_entity.type
_entity.pdbx_description
1 polymer ?
#
loop_
_entity_poly.entity_id
_entity_poly.type
_entity_poly.pdbx_seq_one_letter_code
_entity_poly.pdbx_strand_id
1 'polypeptide(L)'
;MRAPCLLLLASGARAVVETPWTDFTKMNLGQWRGRAVRIDPRTAEPRSAAARFVVAHAEAARPCTYSTRASLLDGTRSCEFETTFDERADVDLDGSYSNDHPAGCAFTSLFSPGADGASEFVIEHSIAWRDDARLRLLLRYGPSETPATDAEMDDARPAPDALLDVLLLDEVRASAGSEAEATAERATAATCTVYSLLGEWRGDACVRQPERAPAEPERAPPRGFGAGGGGGGKARARAPADARAGGAARFGRFTVNVFKASVRFTWDGGSRVGRRLGFASFAGEPLDAISTTGILREHAGEFESFEAIDFASGTDPTAPRMLLLPNGCYVLAPSTLARGAPFATEFGALLEGGESFGWMGHVDNGDSPMTESGAALVGGDDPAASRMVRVQRLYGDGRVFASGTTSLCTEADGDGQQAR
;
A
#
# COMPACT_ATOMS: atom_id res chain seq x y z
N MET A 1 4.32 25.53 -3.49
CA MET A 1 3.62 24.65 -2.53
C MET A 1 4.65 24.07 -1.59
N ARG A 2 4.50 24.26 -0.27
CA ARG A 2 5.37 23.65 0.73
C ARG A 2 4.83 22.24 0.98
N ALA A 3 5.62 21.21 0.70
CA ALA A 3 5.30 19.85 1.15
C ALA A 3 5.24 19.87 2.68
N PRO A 4 4.12 19.49 3.33
CA PRO A 4 4.11 19.26 4.77
C PRO A 4 4.70 17.87 5.00
N CYS A 5 6.00 17.73 4.75
CA CYS A 5 6.78 16.55 5.08
C CYS A 5 7.93 17.00 5.96
N LEU A 6 7.71 16.98 7.27
CA LEU A 6 8.73 16.73 8.28
C LEU A 6 8.02 16.67 9.63
N LEU A 7 8.59 15.90 10.56
CA LEU A 7 8.21 15.68 11.97
C LEU A 7 7.49 14.34 12.26
N LEU A 8 7.86 13.58 13.30
CA LEU A 8 9.07 13.55 14.13
C LEU A 8 9.04 12.24 14.93
N LEU A 9 10.22 11.80 15.36
CA LEU A 9 10.44 10.69 16.30
C LEU A 9 9.75 10.97 17.64
N ALA A 10 8.64 10.30 17.91
CA ALA A 10 8.11 10.13 19.27
C ALA A 10 8.47 8.73 19.75
N SER A 11 8.96 8.60 20.98
CA SER A 11 9.36 7.31 21.57
C SER A 11 8.12 6.45 21.84
N GLY A 12 7.74 5.62 20.86
CA GLY A 12 6.80 4.52 21.03
C GLY A 12 7.45 3.30 21.66
N ALA A 13 6.64 2.43 22.27
CA ALA A 13 7.09 1.13 22.75
C ALA A 13 7.70 0.31 21.59
N ARG A 14 8.93 -0.18 21.76
CA ARG A 14 9.60 -1.05 20.77
C ARG A 14 9.10 -2.48 20.95
N ALA A 15 8.18 -2.92 20.10
CA ALA A 15 7.90 -4.35 19.94
C ALA A 15 9.05 -5.00 19.15
N VAL A 16 9.42 -6.23 19.51
CA VAL A 16 10.30 -7.08 18.69
C VAL A 16 9.44 -7.57 17.52
N VAL A 17 9.61 -6.96 16.35
CA VAL A 17 8.84 -7.32 15.15
C VAL A 17 9.50 -8.52 14.50
N GLU A 18 8.70 -9.51 14.09
CA GLU A 18 9.14 -10.46 13.08
C GLU A 18 9.55 -9.70 11.79
N THR A 19 10.32 -10.30 10.90
CA THR A 19 10.66 -9.58 9.66
C THR A 19 9.41 -9.44 8.78
N PRO A 20 9.22 -8.35 8.03
CA PRO A 20 8.09 -8.22 7.09
C PRO A 20 7.95 -9.40 6.12
N TRP A 21 9.07 -10.08 5.83
CA TRP A 21 9.07 -11.33 5.08
C TRP A 21 8.31 -12.44 5.81
N THR A 22 8.53 -12.65 7.11
CA THR A 22 7.83 -13.69 7.87
C THR A 22 6.32 -13.47 7.84
N ASP A 23 5.86 -12.24 8.10
CA ASP A 23 4.43 -11.90 8.07
C ASP A 23 3.85 -12.11 6.66
N PHE A 24 4.59 -11.70 5.63
CA PHE A 24 4.20 -11.96 4.23
C PHE A 24 4.05 -13.45 3.96
N THR A 25 5.03 -14.26 4.37
CA THR A 25 5.02 -15.69 4.05
C THR A 25 3.86 -16.43 4.69
N LYS A 26 3.49 -16.07 5.93
CA LYS A 26 2.34 -16.63 6.64
C LYS A 26 1.02 -16.30 5.93
N MET A 27 0.85 -15.04 5.54
CA MET A 27 -0.46 -14.53 5.14
C MET A 27 -0.68 -14.44 3.62
N ASN A 28 0.36 -14.42 2.80
CA ASN A 28 0.24 -14.15 1.36
C ASN A 28 0.70 -15.30 0.45
N LEU A 29 1.48 -16.25 0.95
CA LEU A 29 1.84 -17.44 0.17
C LEU A 29 0.66 -18.42 0.06
N GLY A 30 0.74 -19.27 -0.97
CA GLY A 30 -0.29 -20.23 -1.33
C GLY A 30 -1.05 -19.84 -2.58
N GLN A 31 -2.18 -20.53 -2.80
CA GLN A 31 -2.99 -20.36 -3.99
C GLN A 31 -4.22 -19.50 -3.68
N TRP A 32 -4.45 -18.51 -4.53
CA TRP A 32 -5.57 -17.59 -4.49
C TRP A 32 -6.37 -17.68 -5.78
N ARG A 33 -7.66 -17.44 -5.68
CA ARG A 33 -8.58 -17.28 -6.80
C ARG A 33 -9.27 -15.94 -6.64
N GLY A 34 -9.52 -15.28 -7.76
CA GLY A 34 -10.09 -13.95 -7.67
C GLY A 34 -10.73 -13.44 -8.94
N ARG A 35 -11.20 -12.21 -8.83
CA ARG A 35 -11.72 -11.38 -9.91
C ARG A 35 -10.87 -10.13 -10.00
N ALA A 36 -10.53 -9.73 -11.21
CA ALA A 36 -9.77 -8.51 -11.46
C ALA A 36 -10.59 -7.56 -12.34
N VAL A 37 -10.68 -6.31 -11.94
CA VAL A 37 -11.33 -5.23 -12.68
C VAL A 37 -10.28 -4.18 -13.01
N ARG A 38 -10.16 -3.86 -14.30
CA ARG A 38 -9.30 -2.79 -14.79
C ARG A 38 -10.10 -1.51 -14.87
N ILE A 39 -9.60 -0.44 -14.27
CA ILE A 39 -10.33 0.79 -14.03
C ILE A 39 -9.62 1.95 -14.73
N ASP A 40 -10.39 2.83 -15.37
CA ASP A 40 -9.87 4.07 -15.94
C ASP A 40 -9.55 5.07 -14.82
N PRO A 41 -8.28 5.46 -14.65
CA PRO A 41 -7.88 6.38 -13.59
C PRO A 41 -8.43 7.80 -13.78
N ARG A 42 -9.05 8.09 -14.92
CA ARG A 42 -9.64 9.41 -15.20
C ARG A 42 -11.09 9.51 -14.76
N THR A 43 -11.80 8.39 -14.67
CA THR A 43 -13.26 8.37 -14.48
C THR A 43 -13.72 7.41 -13.38
N ALA A 44 -12.82 6.56 -12.85
CA ALA A 44 -13.14 5.43 -11.99
C ALA A 44 -13.99 4.33 -12.64
N GLU A 45 -14.24 4.41 -13.95
CA GLU A 45 -15.06 3.45 -14.69
C GLU A 45 -14.28 2.15 -14.99
N PRO A 46 -14.89 0.97 -14.78
CA PRO A 46 -14.39 -0.31 -15.27
C PRO A 46 -14.24 -0.32 -16.80
N ARG A 47 -13.03 -0.60 -17.29
CA ARG A 47 -12.72 -0.69 -18.73
C ARG A 47 -13.14 -2.02 -19.36
N SER A 48 -13.44 -3.01 -18.55
CA SER A 48 -13.80 -4.35 -19.01
C SER A 48 -14.59 -5.10 -17.93
N ALA A 49 -15.33 -6.13 -18.35
CA ALA A 49 -15.88 -7.10 -17.42
C ALA A 49 -14.78 -7.71 -16.53
N ALA A 50 -15.15 -8.08 -15.30
CA ALA A 50 -14.23 -8.66 -14.34
C ALA A 50 -13.65 -9.98 -14.86
N ALA A 51 -12.32 -10.07 -14.94
CA ALA A 51 -11.62 -11.27 -15.37
C ALA A 51 -11.37 -12.19 -14.17
N ARG A 52 -11.72 -13.48 -14.30
CA ARG A 52 -11.44 -14.48 -13.27
C ARG A 52 -10.04 -15.04 -13.45
N PHE A 53 -9.31 -15.19 -12.36
CA PHE A 53 -7.95 -15.70 -12.40
C PHE A 53 -7.64 -16.62 -11.21
N VAL A 54 -6.53 -17.34 -11.34
CA VAL A 54 -5.87 -18.06 -10.27
C VAL A 54 -4.44 -17.59 -10.18
N VAL A 55 -3.93 -17.41 -8.97
CA VAL A 55 -2.53 -17.08 -8.70
C VAL A 55 -1.99 -17.98 -7.60
N ALA A 56 -0.76 -18.45 -7.77
CA ALA A 56 -0.04 -19.21 -6.78
C ALA A 56 1.27 -18.49 -6.45
N HIS A 57 1.47 -18.22 -5.17
CA HIS A 57 2.70 -17.68 -4.62
C HIS A 57 3.42 -18.77 -3.85
N ALA A 58 4.70 -18.97 -4.16
CA ALA A 58 5.55 -19.94 -3.46
C ALA A 58 6.88 -19.29 -3.10
N GLU A 59 7.44 -19.64 -1.95
CA GLU A 59 8.80 -19.23 -1.60
C GLU A 59 9.79 -19.72 -2.65
N ALA A 60 10.66 -18.81 -3.11
CA ALA A 60 11.70 -19.13 -4.08
C ALA A 60 12.98 -19.55 -3.35
N ALA A 61 13.94 -20.11 -4.10
CA ALA A 61 15.23 -20.51 -3.51
C ALA A 61 16.08 -19.32 -3.03
N ARG A 62 15.77 -18.10 -3.49
CA ARG A 62 16.49 -16.88 -3.13
C ARG A 62 15.92 -16.28 -1.84
N PRO A 63 16.76 -15.75 -0.94
CA PRO A 63 16.29 -15.15 0.30
C PRO A 63 15.26 -14.06 0.03
N CYS A 64 14.10 -14.22 0.67
CA CYS A 64 13.01 -13.24 0.63
C CYS A 64 12.52 -12.91 -0.78
N THR A 65 12.55 -13.94 -1.61
CA THR A 65 11.97 -13.95 -2.94
C THR A 65 10.84 -14.95 -2.96
N TYR A 66 9.74 -14.61 -3.63
CA TYR A 66 8.69 -15.56 -3.96
C TYR A 66 8.51 -15.62 -5.47
N SER A 67 8.15 -16.80 -5.96
CA SER A 67 7.67 -16.99 -7.32
C SER A 67 6.16 -16.81 -7.34
N THR A 68 5.69 -16.17 -8.41
CA THR A 68 4.27 -16.00 -8.71
C THR A 68 3.99 -16.68 -10.03
N ARG A 69 3.03 -17.61 -10.03
CA ARG A 69 2.44 -18.16 -11.25
C ARG A 69 0.97 -17.79 -11.28
N ALA A 70 0.54 -17.10 -12.33
CA ALA A 70 -0.85 -16.67 -12.48
C ALA A 70 -1.39 -16.99 -13.86
N SER A 71 -2.70 -17.25 -13.93
CA SER A 71 -3.41 -17.50 -15.18
C SER A 71 -4.86 -17.09 -15.10
N LEU A 72 -5.41 -16.64 -16.24
CA LEU A 72 -6.85 -16.45 -16.38
C LEU A 72 -7.55 -17.81 -16.40
N LEU A 73 -8.74 -17.90 -15.79
CA LEU A 73 -9.49 -19.16 -15.72
C LEU A 73 -10.03 -19.63 -17.08
N ASP A 74 -10.13 -18.74 -18.06
CA ASP A 74 -10.45 -19.08 -19.44
C ASP A 74 -9.27 -19.70 -20.21
N GLY A 75 -8.09 -19.79 -19.58
CA GLY A 75 -6.87 -20.37 -20.16
C GLY A 75 -6.22 -19.50 -21.24
N THR A 76 -6.67 -18.27 -21.46
CA THR A 76 -6.19 -17.44 -22.57
C THR A 76 -4.80 -16.86 -22.32
N ARG A 77 -4.43 -16.61 -21.05
CA ARG A 77 -3.16 -15.98 -20.66
C ARG A 77 -2.64 -16.52 -19.34
N SER A 78 -1.31 -16.54 -19.22
CA SER A 78 -0.59 -16.88 -18.00
C SER A 78 0.73 -16.13 -17.91
N CYS A 79 1.21 -15.88 -16.70
CA CYS A 79 2.52 -15.29 -16.44
C CYS A 79 3.21 -16.02 -15.28
N GLU A 80 4.53 -16.01 -15.31
CA GLU A 80 5.37 -16.47 -14.20
C GLU A 80 6.50 -15.48 -13.99
N PHE A 81 6.72 -15.07 -12.75
CA PHE A 81 7.77 -14.12 -12.39
C PHE A 81 8.19 -14.31 -10.94
N GLU A 82 9.35 -13.78 -10.58
CA GLU A 82 9.82 -13.73 -9.19
C GLU A 82 9.84 -12.30 -8.69
N THR A 83 9.43 -12.11 -7.44
CA THR A 83 9.50 -10.83 -6.74
C THR A 83 10.36 -10.99 -5.51
N THR A 84 11.37 -10.14 -5.39
CA THR A 84 12.22 -10.07 -4.20
C THR A 84 11.77 -8.91 -3.34
N PHE A 85 11.46 -9.18 -2.07
CA PHE A 85 11.22 -8.16 -1.08
C PHE A 85 12.55 -7.51 -0.69
N ASP A 86 12.64 -6.20 -0.88
CA ASP A 86 13.75 -5.38 -0.42
C ASP A 86 13.26 -4.44 0.70
N GLU A 87 14.08 -3.43 1.02
CA GLU A 87 13.74 -2.40 1.99
C GLU A 87 12.46 -1.61 1.67
N ARG A 88 11.86 -1.79 0.47
CA ARG A 88 10.64 -1.15 -0.02
C ARG A 88 9.38 -1.97 0.22
N ALA A 89 9.47 -3.22 0.64
CA ALA A 89 8.30 -3.97 1.01
C ALA A 89 7.89 -3.60 2.44
N ASP A 90 6.63 -3.19 2.60
CA ASP A 90 6.01 -3.01 3.92
C ASP A 90 4.93 -4.05 4.10
N VAL A 91 4.98 -4.79 5.21
CA VAL A 91 3.98 -5.80 5.54
C VAL A 91 3.57 -5.62 7.00
N ASP A 92 2.27 -5.66 7.21
CA ASP A 92 1.65 -5.64 8.52
C ASP A 92 1.38 -7.06 9.02
N LEU A 93 1.14 -7.18 10.33
CA LEU A 93 0.95 -8.44 11.03
C LEU A 93 -0.29 -9.22 10.55
N ASP A 94 -1.27 -8.53 9.98
CA ASP A 94 -2.47 -9.12 9.37
C ASP A 94 -2.23 -9.62 7.92
N GLY A 95 -1.03 -9.39 7.38
CA GLY A 95 -0.70 -9.71 5.99
C GLY A 95 -1.08 -8.64 4.98
N SER A 96 -1.67 -7.51 5.41
CA SER A 96 -1.78 -6.33 4.57
C SER A 96 -0.39 -5.84 4.19
N TYR A 97 -0.19 -5.42 2.94
CA TYR A 97 1.14 -5.02 2.49
C TYR A 97 1.10 -3.93 1.42
N SER A 98 2.25 -3.28 1.25
CA SER A 98 2.53 -2.40 0.14
C SER A 98 3.90 -2.72 -0.46
N ASN A 99 3.97 -2.83 -1.78
CA ASN A 99 5.21 -3.12 -2.48
C ASN A 99 5.35 -2.34 -3.79
N ASP A 100 6.61 -2.07 -4.16
CA ASP A 100 6.96 -1.39 -5.41
C ASP A 100 7.54 -2.39 -6.41
N HIS A 101 7.15 -2.26 -7.68
CA HIS A 101 7.72 -3.01 -8.80
C HIS A 101 8.31 -2.01 -9.81
N PRO A 102 9.58 -1.59 -9.63
CA PRO A 102 10.23 -0.57 -10.45
C PRO A 102 10.52 -0.99 -11.89
N ALA A 103 10.44 -2.27 -12.19
CA ALA A 103 10.62 -2.84 -13.53
C ALA A 103 9.29 -3.37 -14.11
N GLY A 104 8.16 -2.88 -13.58
CA GLY A 104 6.84 -3.38 -13.86
C GLY A 104 6.55 -4.69 -13.10
N CYS A 105 5.29 -5.11 -13.16
CA CYS A 105 4.84 -6.36 -12.57
C CYS A 105 4.21 -7.22 -13.66
N ALA A 106 4.81 -8.37 -14.00
CA ALA A 106 4.31 -9.24 -15.08
C ALA A 106 2.87 -9.72 -14.86
N PHE A 107 2.35 -9.61 -13.63
CA PHE A 107 0.95 -9.86 -13.33
C PHE A 107 -0.01 -8.87 -14.03
N THR A 108 0.37 -7.60 -14.24
CA THR A 108 -0.52 -6.60 -14.87
C THR A 108 -0.77 -6.92 -16.35
N SER A 109 0.18 -7.57 -17.04
CA SER A 109 0.03 -7.94 -18.45
C SER A 109 -1.07 -8.98 -18.70
N LEU A 110 -1.47 -9.72 -17.66
CA LEU A 110 -2.64 -10.62 -17.71
C LEU A 110 -3.95 -9.88 -17.98
N PHE A 111 -4.02 -8.58 -17.67
CA PHE A 111 -5.26 -7.80 -17.75
C PHE A 111 -5.16 -6.61 -18.72
N SER A 112 -3.93 -6.20 -19.05
CA SER A 112 -3.66 -5.08 -19.96
C SER A 112 -2.94 -5.56 -21.22
N PRO A 113 -3.68 -6.06 -22.25
CA PRO A 113 -3.07 -6.49 -23.51
C PRO A 113 -2.40 -5.30 -24.21
N GLY A 114 -1.17 -5.50 -24.69
CA GLY A 114 -0.37 -4.45 -25.37
C GLY A 114 0.59 -3.68 -24.46
N ALA A 115 0.70 -4.03 -23.17
CA ALA A 115 1.67 -3.46 -22.23
C ALA A 115 3.13 -3.92 -22.43
N ASP A 116 3.43 -4.61 -23.54
CA ASP A 116 4.73 -5.22 -23.76
C ASP A 116 5.75 -4.15 -24.22
N GLY A 117 6.50 -3.58 -23.28
CA GLY A 117 7.80 -2.97 -23.59
C GLY A 117 8.11 -1.59 -23.01
N ALA A 118 7.23 -0.96 -22.23
CA ALA A 118 7.57 0.27 -21.52
C ALA A 118 8.12 -0.03 -20.12
N SER A 119 9.07 0.78 -19.63
CA SER A 119 9.54 0.76 -18.24
C SER A 119 8.41 1.23 -17.33
N GLU A 120 7.50 0.33 -16.99
CA GLU A 120 6.38 0.63 -16.11
C GLU A 120 6.83 0.63 -14.65
N PHE A 121 6.29 1.55 -13.87
CA PHE A 121 6.39 1.53 -12.42
C PHE A 121 5.04 1.10 -11.85
N VAL A 122 5.03 -0.01 -11.10
CA VAL A 122 3.79 -0.50 -10.49
C VAL A 122 3.90 -0.40 -8.98
N ILE A 123 2.88 0.20 -8.35
CA ILE A 123 2.71 0.20 -6.89
C ILE A 123 1.59 -0.79 -6.58
N GLU A 124 1.86 -1.72 -5.67
CA GLU A 124 0.91 -2.73 -5.22
C GLU A 124 0.53 -2.45 -3.77
N HIS A 125 -0.76 -2.40 -3.50
CA HIS A 125 -1.33 -2.34 -2.15
C HIS A 125 -2.24 -3.55 -1.95
N SER A 126 -2.22 -4.13 -0.75
CA SER A 126 -3.08 -5.25 -0.39
C SER A 126 -3.61 -5.04 1.02
N ILE A 127 -4.92 -5.19 1.17
CA ILE A 127 -5.65 -5.18 2.44
C ILE A 127 -6.14 -6.59 2.69
N ALA A 128 -5.62 -7.23 3.72
CA ALA A 128 -6.23 -8.43 4.26
C ALA A 128 -7.49 -8.00 5.04
N TRP A 129 -8.64 -8.58 4.68
CA TRP A 129 -9.88 -8.32 5.42
C TRP A 129 -10.39 -9.57 6.14
N ARG A 130 -9.88 -10.75 5.75
CA ARG A 130 -10.00 -12.04 6.46
C ARG A 130 -8.71 -12.85 6.31
N ASP A 131 -8.54 -13.90 7.10
CA ASP A 131 -7.43 -14.87 6.96
C ASP A 131 -7.37 -15.51 5.55
N ASP A 132 -8.53 -15.63 4.93
CA ASP A 132 -8.74 -16.30 3.66
C ASP A 132 -9.17 -15.37 2.53
N ALA A 133 -9.21 -14.05 2.75
CA ALA A 133 -9.64 -13.09 1.74
C ALA A 133 -8.88 -11.77 1.82
N ARG A 134 -8.58 -11.20 0.65
CA ARG A 134 -7.88 -9.92 0.54
C ARG A 134 -8.37 -9.13 -0.66
N LEU A 135 -8.28 -7.81 -0.52
CA LEU A 135 -8.45 -6.86 -1.61
C LEU A 135 -7.07 -6.36 -2.00
N ARG A 136 -6.77 -6.37 -3.29
CA ARG A 136 -5.45 -5.99 -3.80
C ARG A 136 -5.59 -5.01 -4.95
N LEU A 137 -4.79 -3.97 -4.94
CA LEU A 137 -4.85 -2.88 -5.91
C LEU A 137 -3.46 -2.60 -6.48
N LEU A 138 -3.37 -2.58 -7.81
CA LEU A 138 -2.14 -2.22 -8.52
C LEU A 138 -2.34 -0.90 -9.26
N LEU A 139 -1.44 0.05 -9.03
CA LEU A 139 -1.36 1.32 -9.74
C LEU A 139 -0.24 1.22 -10.78
N ARG A 140 -0.57 1.30 -12.06
CA ARG A 140 0.42 1.19 -13.15
C ARG A 140 0.73 2.55 -13.73
N TYR A 141 1.97 2.99 -13.57
CA TYR A 141 2.49 4.22 -14.16
C TYR A 141 3.41 3.91 -15.33
N GLY A 142 3.35 4.73 -16.36
CA GLY A 142 4.25 4.63 -17.51
C GLY A 142 4.25 5.90 -18.35
N PRO A 143 4.98 5.92 -19.48
CA PRO A 143 5.06 7.10 -20.33
C PRO A 143 3.66 7.52 -20.80
N SER A 144 3.37 8.82 -20.72
CA SER A 144 2.12 9.38 -21.26
C SER A 144 2.03 9.11 -22.76
N GLU A 145 0.90 8.58 -23.22
CA GLU A 145 0.61 8.37 -24.65
C GLU A 145 0.36 9.68 -25.41
N THR A 146 0.22 10.80 -24.70
CA THR A 146 -0.02 12.09 -25.33
C THR A 146 1.29 12.58 -25.94
N PRO A 147 1.41 12.73 -27.27
CA PRO A 147 2.62 13.22 -27.89
C PRO A 147 2.91 14.63 -27.36
N ALA A 148 4.12 14.84 -26.86
CA ALA A 148 4.60 16.17 -26.49
C ALA A 148 4.36 17.11 -27.67
N THR A 149 3.76 18.27 -27.40
CA THR A 149 3.60 19.27 -28.46
C THR A 149 4.98 19.81 -28.87
N ASP A 150 5.14 20.30 -30.10
CA ASP A 150 6.44 20.82 -30.60
C ASP A 150 7.05 21.91 -29.68
N ALA A 151 6.24 22.55 -28.83
CA ALA A 151 6.66 23.53 -27.84
C ALA A 151 7.31 22.93 -26.56
N GLU A 152 7.11 21.65 -26.28
CA GLU A 152 7.64 20.95 -25.10
C GLU A 152 8.97 20.21 -25.40
N MET A 153 9.37 20.15 -26.67
CA MET A 153 10.58 19.46 -27.11
C MET A 153 11.89 20.19 -26.74
N ASP A 154 11.83 21.49 -26.45
CA ASP A 154 13.01 22.31 -26.13
C ASP A 154 13.48 22.20 -24.66
N ASP A 155 12.67 21.63 -23.77
CA ASP A 155 13.02 21.43 -22.36
C ASP A 155 13.35 19.95 -22.14
N ALA A 156 14.65 19.61 -22.04
CA ALA A 156 15.18 18.24 -22.01
C ALA A 156 14.80 17.38 -20.78
N ARG A 157 13.69 17.70 -20.10
CA ARG A 157 13.19 16.94 -18.97
C ARG A 157 12.36 15.77 -19.49
N PRO A 158 12.61 14.54 -19.00
CA PRO A 158 11.74 13.42 -19.32
C PRO A 158 10.31 13.72 -18.86
N ALA A 159 9.33 13.42 -19.71
CA ALA A 159 7.92 13.58 -19.39
C ALA A 159 7.57 12.81 -18.10
N PRO A 160 6.63 13.32 -17.28
CA PRO A 160 6.17 12.61 -16.09
C PRO A 160 5.44 11.33 -16.49
N ASP A 161 5.59 10.28 -15.67
CA ASP A 161 4.88 9.02 -15.89
C ASP A 161 3.40 9.21 -15.53
N ALA A 162 2.49 8.87 -16.43
CA ALA A 162 1.04 8.95 -16.21
C ALA A 162 0.51 7.66 -15.58
N LEU A 163 -0.52 7.77 -14.73
CA LEU A 163 -1.28 6.63 -14.26
C LEU A 163 -2.08 6.06 -15.43
N LEU A 164 -1.71 4.87 -15.90
CA LEU A 164 -2.25 4.22 -17.09
C LEU A 164 -3.53 3.45 -16.78
N ASP A 165 -3.50 2.67 -15.69
CA ASP A 165 -4.66 1.98 -15.14
C ASP A 165 -4.52 1.70 -13.64
N VAL A 166 -5.69 1.43 -13.05
CA VAL A 166 -5.84 0.86 -11.72
C VAL A 166 -6.42 -0.53 -11.87
N LEU A 167 -5.75 -1.53 -11.31
CA LEU A 167 -6.23 -2.91 -11.30
C LEU A 167 -6.69 -3.26 -9.90
N LEU A 168 -7.99 -3.46 -9.70
CA LEU A 168 -8.58 -3.90 -8.45
C LEU A 168 -8.82 -5.41 -8.50
N LEU A 169 -8.38 -6.11 -7.47
CA LEU A 169 -8.50 -7.55 -7.30
C LEU A 169 -9.22 -7.86 -6.01
N ASP A 170 -10.17 -8.78 -6.12
CA ASP A 170 -10.81 -9.44 -4.98
C ASP A 170 -10.41 -10.90 -4.99
N GLU A 171 -9.70 -11.32 -3.94
CA GLU A 171 -9.03 -12.61 -3.87
C GLU A 171 -9.45 -13.38 -2.63
N VAL A 172 -9.70 -14.68 -2.81
CA VAL A 172 -9.89 -15.63 -1.73
C VAL A 172 -8.91 -16.79 -1.85
N ARG A 173 -8.51 -17.36 -0.72
CA ARG A 173 -7.65 -18.55 -0.69
C ARG A 173 -8.39 -19.72 -1.32
N ALA A 174 -7.71 -20.46 -2.19
CA ALA A 174 -8.29 -21.62 -2.85
C ALA A 174 -8.74 -22.72 -1.87
N SER A 175 -8.18 -22.74 -0.65
CA SER A 175 -8.55 -23.68 0.42
C SER A 175 -9.83 -23.31 1.17
N ALA A 176 -10.34 -22.08 1.00
CA ALA A 176 -11.48 -21.56 1.77
C ALA A 176 -12.84 -22.15 1.34
N GLY A 177 -12.89 -22.81 0.17
CA GLY A 177 -14.10 -23.43 -0.36
C GLY A 177 -15.09 -22.42 -0.97
N SER A 178 -16.20 -22.94 -1.48
CA SER A 178 -17.19 -22.15 -2.23
C SER A 178 -18.01 -21.18 -1.38
N GLU A 179 -18.13 -21.43 -0.07
CA GLU A 179 -18.86 -20.56 0.85
C GLU A 179 -18.09 -19.26 1.13
N ALA A 180 -16.76 -19.34 1.27
CA ALA A 180 -15.91 -18.17 1.37
C ALA A 180 -15.93 -17.35 0.07
N GLU A 181 -15.88 -18.00 -1.10
CA GLU A 181 -16.04 -17.36 -2.41
C GLU A 181 -17.38 -16.58 -2.48
N ALA A 182 -18.49 -17.19 -2.06
CA ALA A 182 -19.81 -16.55 -2.08
C ALA A 182 -20.01 -15.48 -0.99
N THR A 183 -19.20 -15.50 0.06
CA THR A 183 -19.24 -14.48 1.12
C THR A 183 -18.42 -13.27 0.72
N ALA A 184 -17.22 -13.48 0.17
CA ALA A 184 -16.42 -12.42 -0.44
C ALA A 184 -17.23 -11.69 -1.51
N GLU A 185 -17.88 -12.43 -2.42
CA GLU A 185 -18.72 -11.84 -3.47
C GLU A 185 -19.89 -11.00 -2.95
N ARG A 186 -20.40 -11.28 -1.74
CA ARG A 186 -21.48 -10.51 -1.12
C ARG A 186 -20.97 -9.27 -0.39
N ALA A 187 -19.90 -9.41 0.39
CA ALA A 187 -19.26 -8.29 1.10
C ALA A 187 -18.73 -7.23 0.13
N THR A 188 -18.39 -7.62 -1.10
CA THR A 188 -17.77 -6.75 -2.10
C THR A 188 -18.72 -6.22 -3.18
N ALA A 189 -20.04 -6.36 -3.04
CA ALA A 189 -20.98 -5.97 -4.09
C ALA A 189 -21.25 -4.45 -4.20
N ALA A 190 -20.99 -3.66 -3.16
CA ALA A 190 -21.34 -2.24 -3.15
C ALA A 190 -20.24 -1.36 -3.77
N THR A 191 -20.61 -0.46 -4.67
CA THR A 191 -19.70 0.60 -5.16
C THR A 191 -19.49 1.64 -4.06
N CYS A 192 -18.24 2.03 -3.81
CA CYS A 192 -17.92 3.12 -2.91
C CYS A 192 -18.44 4.43 -3.51
N THR A 193 -19.07 5.25 -2.69
CA THR A 193 -19.56 6.59 -3.06
C THR A 193 -19.12 7.61 -2.03
N VAL A 194 -19.19 8.89 -2.38
CA VAL A 194 -18.87 9.98 -1.45
C VAL A 194 -19.71 9.87 -0.19
N TYR A 195 -20.97 9.46 -0.34
CA TYR A 195 -21.92 9.23 0.73
C TYR A 195 -21.41 8.17 1.72
N SER A 196 -20.90 7.06 1.20
CA SER A 196 -20.37 5.96 2.02
C SER A 196 -19.13 6.36 2.85
N LEU A 197 -18.44 7.44 2.49
CA LEU A 197 -17.27 7.94 3.21
C LEU A 197 -17.59 9.03 4.24
N LEU A 198 -18.78 9.63 4.18
CA LEU A 198 -19.12 10.80 5.01
C LEU A 198 -19.05 10.48 6.51
N GLY A 199 -18.75 11.51 7.29
CA GLY A 199 -18.67 11.42 8.75
C GLY A 199 -17.23 11.30 9.24
N GLU A 200 -17.09 10.89 10.50
CA GLU A 200 -15.82 10.80 11.20
C GLU A 200 -15.48 9.33 11.52
N TRP A 201 -14.28 8.95 11.12
CA TRP A 201 -13.72 7.61 11.26
C TRP A 201 -12.54 7.71 12.22
N ARG A 202 -12.52 6.88 13.27
CA ARG A 202 -11.45 6.90 14.28
C ARG A 202 -10.92 5.52 14.57
N GLY A 203 -9.65 5.44 14.92
CA GLY A 203 -9.01 4.19 15.28
C GLY A 203 -7.51 4.34 15.40
N ASP A 204 -6.78 3.31 14.99
CA ASP A 204 -5.34 3.21 15.15
C ASP A 204 -4.64 3.17 13.78
N ALA A 205 -3.53 3.89 13.67
CA ALA A 205 -2.61 3.84 12.54
C ALA A 205 -1.27 3.30 13.01
N CYS A 206 -0.76 2.30 12.29
CA CYS A 206 0.62 1.89 12.42
C CYS A 206 1.43 2.46 11.25
N VAL A 207 2.51 3.15 11.57
CA VAL A 207 3.42 3.74 10.58
C VAL A 207 4.77 3.08 10.73
N ARG A 208 5.24 2.49 9.63
CA ARG A 208 6.52 1.80 9.53
C ARG A 208 7.46 2.63 8.67
N GLN A 209 8.65 2.86 9.20
CA GLN A 209 9.71 3.61 8.53
C GLN A 209 10.96 2.74 8.45
N PRO A 210 11.55 2.55 7.26
CA PRO A 210 12.84 1.89 7.14
C PRO A 210 13.89 2.65 7.96
N GLU A 211 14.59 1.95 8.85
CA GLU A 211 15.79 2.46 9.50
C GLU A 211 16.81 2.73 8.40
N ARG A 212 17.23 3.99 8.26
CA ARG A 212 18.34 4.33 7.36
C ARG A 212 19.54 3.50 7.78
N ALA A 213 20.14 2.79 6.82
CA ALA A 213 21.45 2.18 7.02
C ALA A 213 22.39 3.27 7.57
N PRO A 214 23.17 2.98 8.64
CA PRO A 214 24.16 3.94 9.11
C PRO A 214 25.04 4.31 7.91
N ALA A 215 25.26 5.61 7.71
CA ALA A 215 26.15 6.10 6.66
C ALA A 215 27.44 5.27 6.72
N GLU A 216 27.84 4.65 5.60
CA GLU A 216 29.11 3.94 5.56
C GLU A 216 30.18 4.90 6.09
N PRO A 217 30.99 4.50 7.09
CA PRO A 217 32.04 5.35 7.58
C PRO A 217 32.89 5.71 6.37
N GLU A 218 32.95 7.03 6.10
CA GLU A 218 33.69 7.62 5.00
C GLU A 218 35.03 6.90 4.90
N ARG A 219 35.23 6.11 3.85
CA ARG A 219 36.47 5.34 3.67
C ARG A 219 37.59 6.36 3.75
N ALA A 220 38.36 6.31 4.83
CA ALA A 220 39.53 7.16 5.01
C ALA A 220 40.35 7.09 3.71
N PRO A 221 40.77 8.24 3.15
CA PRO A 221 41.53 8.24 1.91
C PRO A 221 42.71 7.29 2.07
N PRO A 222 43.06 6.49 1.04
CA PRO A 222 44.14 5.55 1.13
C PRO A 222 45.39 6.30 1.60
N ARG A 223 45.85 5.99 2.82
CA ARG A 223 47.13 6.50 3.30
C ARG A 223 48.17 6.01 2.31
N GLY A 224 48.75 6.94 1.57
CA GLY A 224 49.82 6.67 0.63
C GLY A 224 50.93 5.87 1.33
N PHE A 225 51.27 4.72 0.76
CA PHE A 225 52.45 3.99 1.14
C PHE A 225 53.67 4.80 0.69
N GLY A 226 54.33 5.43 1.67
CA GLY A 226 55.72 5.85 1.54
C GLY A 226 56.61 4.62 1.38
N ALA A 227 57.60 4.76 0.51
CA ALA A 227 58.65 3.78 0.23
C ALA A 227 59.45 3.39 1.49
N GLY A 228 59.84 2.12 1.59
CA GLY A 228 60.74 1.64 2.64
C GLY A 228 60.97 0.13 2.64
N GLY A 229 61.92 -0.32 1.80
CA GLY A 229 62.87 -1.41 2.01
C GLY A 229 62.51 -2.70 2.75
N GLY A 230 62.65 -3.82 2.03
CA GLY A 230 63.50 -4.95 2.46
C GLY A 230 62.94 -5.99 3.42
N GLY A 231 63.02 -7.27 3.04
CA GLY A 231 63.00 -8.40 3.97
C GLY A 231 62.16 -9.57 3.51
N GLY A 232 62.82 -10.64 3.05
CA GLY A 232 62.18 -11.91 2.72
C GLY A 232 61.57 -12.60 3.94
N GLY A 233 60.42 -13.24 3.73
CA GLY A 233 59.77 -14.08 4.73
C GLY A 233 58.60 -14.82 4.10
N LYS A 234 58.73 -16.14 3.97
CA LYS A 234 57.67 -17.06 3.53
C LYS A 234 56.44 -16.89 4.43
N ALA A 235 55.29 -16.51 3.88
CA ALA A 235 54.01 -16.52 4.58
C ALA A 235 52.97 -17.29 3.78
N ARG A 236 52.31 -18.20 4.50
CA ARG A 236 51.32 -19.19 4.07
C ARG A 236 50.20 -18.57 3.26
N ALA A 237 49.77 -19.28 2.22
CA ALA A 237 48.48 -19.07 1.57
C ALA A 237 47.38 -19.14 2.65
N ARG A 238 46.84 -17.97 3.02
CA ARG A 238 45.55 -17.88 3.70
C ARG A 238 44.51 -18.21 2.64
N ALA A 239 43.83 -19.34 2.83
CA ALA A 239 42.53 -19.57 2.22
C ALA A 239 41.63 -18.35 2.50
N PRO A 240 40.78 -17.91 1.55
CA PRO A 240 39.80 -16.89 1.83
C PRO A 240 38.86 -17.43 2.93
N ALA A 241 39.03 -16.89 4.14
CA ALA A 241 38.06 -17.04 5.19
C ALA A 241 36.77 -16.33 4.75
N ASP A 242 35.66 -17.01 4.99
CA ASP A 242 34.30 -16.49 5.00
C ASP A 242 33.58 -16.37 3.65
N ALA A 243 33.53 -17.48 2.93
CA ALA A 243 32.40 -17.84 2.05
C ALA A 243 31.22 -18.46 2.83
N ARG A 244 31.08 -18.16 4.14
CA ARG A 244 30.03 -18.68 5.03
C ARG A 244 29.21 -17.59 5.74
N ALA A 245 29.36 -16.32 5.36
CA ALA A 245 28.32 -15.34 5.62
C ALA A 245 27.27 -15.53 4.52
N GLY A 246 26.27 -16.37 4.79
CA GLY A 246 25.07 -16.45 3.97
C GLY A 246 24.58 -15.03 3.71
N GLY A 247 24.37 -14.71 2.43
CA GLY A 247 23.78 -13.47 1.99
C GLY A 247 22.34 -13.40 2.48
N ALA A 248 22.16 -13.09 3.76
CA ALA A 248 20.90 -12.57 4.25
C ALA A 248 20.69 -11.26 3.49
N ALA A 249 19.68 -11.24 2.62
CA ALA A 249 19.13 -9.98 2.13
C ALA A 249 18.99 -9.06 3.35
N ARG A 250 19.66 -7.90 3.31
CA ARG A 250 19.57 -6.92 4.39
C ARG A 250 18.15 -6.39 4.38
N PHE A 251 17.24 -7.04 5.09
CA PHE A 251 15.98 -6.39 5.46
C PHE A 251 16.38 -5.15 6.25
N GLY A 252 15.93 -4.00 5.77
CA GLY A 252 15.93 -2.79 6.58
C GLY A 252 15.21 -3.14 7.87
N ARG A 253 15.80 -2.81 9.03
CA ARG A 253 15.02 -2.78 10.26
C ARG A 253 13.97 -1.70 10.08
N PHE A 254 12.76 -1.90 10.58
CA PHE A 254 11.72 -0.87 10.55
C PHE A 254 11.57 -0.30 11.96
N THR A 255 11.46 1.02 12.05
CA THR A 255 10.86 1.63 13.23
C THR A 255 9.35 1.63 13.03
N VAL A 256 8.65 0.98 13.96
CA VAL A 256 7.19 0.89 13.97
C VAL A 256 6.67 1.86 15.03
N ASN A 257 5.76 2.76 14.62
CA ASN A 257 5.11 3.72 15.52
C ASN A 257 3.59 3.56 15.39
N VAL A 258 2.88 3.53 16.52
CA VAL A 258 1.42 3.45 16.54
C VAL A 258 0.84 4.78 17.01
N PHE A 259 -0.16 5.28 16.30
CA PHE A 259 -0.84 6.53 16.56
C PHE A 259 -2.35 6.31 16.64
N LYS A 260 -3.04 7.16 17.41
CA LYS A 260 -4.46 7.39 17.20
C LYS A 260 -4.64 8.15 15.89
N ALA A 261 -5.56 7.69 15.06
CA ALA A 261 -5.84 8.27 13.75
C ALA A 261 -7.32 8.63 13.63
N SER A 262 -7.58 9.70 12.89
CA SER A 262 -8.92 10.11 12.50
C SER A 262 -8.95 10.54 11.04
N VAL A 263 -10.02 10.20 10.36
CA VAL A 263 -10.32 10.68 9.01
C VAL A 263 -11.74 11.19 9.02
N ARG A 264 -11.96 12.41 8.55
CA ARG A 264 -13.28 12.99 8.42
C ARG A 264 -13.54 13.40 6.98
N PHE A 265 -14.67 12.97 6.44
CA PHE A 265 -15.18 13.43 5.15
C PHE A 265 -16.42 14.29 5.36
N THR A 266 -16.52 15.35 4.57
CA THR A 266 -17.63 16.29 4.56
C THR A 266 -17.98 16.60 3.12
N TRP A 267 -19.26 16.79 2.83
CA TRP A 267 -19.73 17.16 1.50
C TRP A 267 -20.74 18.29 1.63
N ASP A 268 -20.66 19.28 0.73
CA ASP A 268 -21.54 20.44 0.74
C ASP A 268 -22.92 20.19 0.12
N GLY A 269 -23.20 18.95 -0.33
CA GLY A 269 -24.39 18.61 -1.09
C GLY A 269 -24.33 19.05 -2.56
N GLY A 270 -23.19 19.59 -3.00
CA GLY A 270 -22.91 20.01 -4.36
C GLY A 270 -21.66 19.31 -4.89
N SER A 271 -20.60 20.07 -5.19
CA SER A 271 -19.39 19.52 -5.78
C SER A 271 -18.18 19.52 -4.85
N ARG A 272 -18.27 20.04 -3.62
CA ARG A 272 -17.09 20.17 -2.76
C ARG A 272 -17.06 19.11 -1.69
N VAL A 273 -15.96 18.37 -1.66
CA VAL A 273 -15.68 17.36 -0.63
C VAL A 273 -14.51 17.82 0.21
N GLY A 274 -14.74 18.01 1.51
CA GLY A 274 -13.70 18.25 2.49
C GLY A 274 -13.21 16.94 3.08
N ARG A 275 -11.88 16.77 3.17
CA ARG A 275 -11.23 15.65 3.83
C ARG A 275 -10.27 16.20 4.89
N ARG A 276 -10.33 15.65 6.10
CA ARG A 276 -9.43 16.00 7.21
C ARG A 276 -8.81 14.75 7.80
N LEU A 277 -7.49 14.70 7.84
CA LEU A 277 -6.69 13.65 8.47
C LEU A 277 -6.10 14.17 9.77
N GLY A 278 -6.35 13.48 10.88
CA GLY A 278 -5.77 13.78 12.19
C GLY A 278 -4.96 12.60 12.72
N PHE A 279 -3.84 12.90 13.38
CA PHE A 279 -3.03 11.91 14.08
C PHE A 279 -2.72 12.42 15.48
N ALA A 280 -2.70 11.54 16.47
CA ALA A 280 -2.26 11.85 17.82
C ALA A 280 -1.44 10.69 18.37
N SER A 281 -0.32 10.99 19.03
CA SER A 281 0.41 9.96 19.78
C SER A 281 -0.37 9.59 21.05
N PHE A 282 -0.25 8.35 21.53
CA PHE A 282 -0.98 7.88 22.72
C PHE A 282 -0.70 8.68 24.01
N ALA A 283 0.43 9.39 24.08
CA ALA A 283 0.88 10.12 25.27
C ALA A 283 1.20 11.60 25.00
N GLY A 284 0.84 12.13 23.83
CA GLY A 284 1.24 13.47 23.40
C GLY A 284 0.11 14.24 22.73
N GLU A 285 0.39 15.52 22.49
CA GLU A 285 -0.56 16.45 21.86
C GLU A 285 -0.99 15.97 20.47
N PRO A 286 -2.23 16.29 20.03
CA PRO A 286 -2.66 16.08 18.66
C PRO A 286 -1.67 16.74 17.68
N LEU A 287 -1.30 16.02 16.62
CA LEU A 287 -0.54 16.60 15.51
C LEU A 287 -1.46 17.48 14.67
N ASP A 288 -0.87 18.43 13.95
CA ASP A 288 -1.59 19.30 13.03
C ASP A 288 -2.34 18.46 11.99
N ALA A 289 -3.66 18.66 11.94
CA ALA A 289 -4.50 17.91 11.01
C ALA A 289 -4.29 18.40 9.58
N ILE A 290 -4.13 17.47 8.65
CA ILE A 290 -4.04 17.76 7.22
C ILE A 290 -5.46 17.87 6.67
N SER A 291 -5.82 19.07 6.20
CA SER A 291 -7.13 19.32 5.60
C SER A 291 -6.98 19.60 4.10
N THR A 292 -7.75 18.90 3.29
CA THR A 292 -7.81 19.07 1.84
C THR A 292 -9.26 19.24 1.40
N THR A 293 -9.48 20.04 0.37
CA THR A 293 -10.79 20.17 -0.27
C THR A 293 -10.65 19.80 -1.72
N GLY A 294 -11.51 18.91 -2.18
CA GLY A 294 -11.54 18.47 -3.57
C GLY A 294 -12.89 18.73 -4.22
N ILE A 295 -12.91 18.53 -5.54
CA ILE A 295 -14.10 18.65 -6.37
C ILE A 295 -14.58 17.26 -6.74
N LEU A 296 -15.78 16.89 -6.29
CA LEU A 296 -16.50 15.70 -6.72
C LEU A 296 -16.87 15.83 -8.21
N ARG A 297 -16.57 14.78 -8.95
CA ARG A 297 -16.95 14.59 -10.35
C ARG A 297 -17.68 13.28 -10.48
N GLU A 298 -18.85 13.35 -11.08
CA GLU A 298 -19.62 12.19 -11.50
C GLU A 298 -19.35 11.93 -12.98
N HIS A 299 -19.16 10.66 -13.31
CA HIS A 299 -18.94 10.16 -14.64
C HIS A 299 -20.03 9.15 -14.96
N ALA A 300 -20.85 9.42 -15.97
CA ALA A 300 -21.85 8.47 -16.42
C ALA A 300 -21.15 7.28 -17.11
N GLY A 301 -21.29 6.09 -16.54
CA GLY A 301 -20.88 4.84 -17.17
C GLY A 301 -22.01 4.15 -17.90
N GLU A 302 -21.73 2.98 -18.47
CA GLU A 302 -22.72 2.18 -19.22
C GLU A 302 -23.87 1.68 -18.32
N PHE A 303 -23.58 1.32 -17.06
CA PHE A 303 -24.54 0.69 -16.14
C PHE A 303 -24.77 1.46 -14.85
N GLU A 304 -23.79 2.23 -14.37
CA GLU A 304 -23.87 3.05 -13.16
C GLU A 304 -23.02 4.32 -13.30
N SER A 305 -23.22 5.28 -12.40
CA SER A 305 -22.35 6.46 -12.31
C SER A 305 -21.13 6.15 -11.45
N PHE A 306 -19.98 6.67 -11.86
CA PHE A 306 -18.71 6.55 -11.16
C PHE A 306 -18.28 7.91 -10.59
N GLU A 307 -17.69 7.88 -9.41
CA GLU A 307 -17.32 9.09 -8.68
C GLU A 307 -15.79 9.21 -8.54
N ALA A 308 -15.30 10.42 -8.77
CA ALA A 308 -13.91 10.79 -8.50
C ALA A 308 -13.84 12.16 -7.80
N ILE A 309 -12.85 12.35 -6.93
CA ILE A 309 -12.62 13.60 -6.21
C ILE A 309 -11.24 14.16 -6.58
N ASP A 310 -11.23 15.35 -7.14
CA ASP A 310 -10.01 16.08 -7.51
C ASP A 310 -9.58 17.01 -6.39
N PHE A 311 -8.49 16.68 -5.66
CA PHE A 311 -7.95 17.57 -4.61
C PHE A 311 -7.07 18.71 -5.14
N ALA A 312 -6.94 18.80 -6.46
CA ALA A 312 -6.18 19.83 -7.17
C ALA A 312 -7.06 20.98 -7.65
N SER A 313 -6.50 22.19 -7.74
CA SER A 313 -7.12 23.30 -8.48
C SER A 313 -6.96 23.13 -10.00
N GLY A 314 -7.42 22.01 -10.57
CA GLY A 314 -7.55 21.76 -12.02
C GLY A 314 -6.30 21.83 -12.92
N THR A 315 -5.16 22.36 -12.44
CA THR A 315 -3.96 22.65 -13.25
C THR A 315 -2.73 21.86 -12.84
N ASP A 316 -2.76 21.16 -11.71
CA ASP A 316 -1.64 20.36 -11.21
C ASP A 316 -1.94 18.87 -11.39
N PRO A 317 -1.39 18.20 -12.42
CA PRO A 317 -1.63 16.77 -12.65
C PRO A 317 -0.91 15.87 -11.63
N THR A 318 0.03 16.42 -10.85
CA THR A 318 0.74 15.70 -9.79
C THR A 318 -0.04 15.64 -8.48
N ALA A 319 -1.08 16.47 -8.36
CA ALA A 319 -1.95 16.43 -7.22
C ALA A 319 -2.80 15.15 -7.21
N PRO A 320 -3.07 14.58 -6.02
CA PRO A 320 -3.75 13.31 -5.92
C PRO A 320 -5.23 13.44 -6.28
N ARG A 321 -5.73 12.45 -7.02
CA ARG A 321 -7.14 12.21 -7.29
C ARG A 321 -7.59 11.00 -6.49
N MET A 322 -8.78 11.07 -5.90
CA MET A 322 -9.44 9.92 -5.30
C MET A 322 -10.43 9.33 -6.29
N LEU A 323 -10.34 8.03 -6.53
CA LEU A 323 -11.30 7.27 -7.30
C LEU A 323 -12.12 6.44 -6.32
N LEU A 324 -13.45 6.50 -6.45
CA LEU A 324 -14.35 5.66 -5.68
C LEU A 324 -14.70 4.45 -6.52
N LEU A 325 -14.32 3.28 -6.02
CA LEU A 325 -14.21 2.04 -6.78
C LEU A 325 -15.32 1.06 -6.38
N PRO A 326 -15.56 0.01 -7.19
CA PRO A 326 -16.32 -1.15 -6.75
C PRO A 326 -15.79 -1.75 -5.44
N ASN A 327 -16.58 -2.60 -4.79
CA ASN A 327 -16.17 -3.36 -3.60
C ASN A 327 -15.87 -2.50 -2.37
N GLY A 328 -16.61 -1.40 -2.18
CA GLY A 328 -16.43 -0.48 -1.06
C GLY A 328 -15.04 0.16 -1.04
N CYS A 329 -14.30 0.09 -2.15
CA CYS A 329 -12.92 0.50 -2.22
C CYS A 329 -12.77 1.94 -2.69
N TYR A 330 -11.67 2.58 -2.30
CA TYR A 330 -11.23 3.82 -2.91
C TYR A 330 -9.72 3.79 -3.08
N VAL A 331 -9.22 4.57 -4.03
CA VAL A 331 -7.78 4.83 -4.14
C VAL A 331 -7.53 6.32 -4.29
N LEU A 332 -6.58 6.84 -3.53
CA LEU A 332 -6.04 8.19 -3.68
C LEU A 332 -4.65 8.07 -4.28
N ALA A 333 -4.46 8.58 -5.50
CA ALA A 333 -3.19 8.49 -6.21
C ALA A 333 -3.00 9.72 -7.12
N PRO A 334 -1.76 10.17 -7.34
CA PRO A 334 -1.48 11.20 -8.34
C PRO A 334 -1.79 10.69 -9.75
N SER A 335 -2.29 11.56 -10.62
CA SER A 335 -2.52 11.19 -12.03
C SER A 335 -1.21 11.12 -12.81
N THR A 336 -0.18 11.83 -12.37
CA THR A 336 1.17 11.76 -12.93
C THR A 336 2.25 11.78 -11.84
N LEU A 337 3.35 11.08 -12.08
CA LEU A 337 4.53 11.06 -11.23
C LEU A 337 5.63 11.90 -11.85
N ALA A 338 5.94 13.03 -11.21
CA ALA A 338 7.14 13.79 -11.53
C ALA A 338 8.36 13.12 -10.87
N ARG A 339 9.40 12.85 -11.65
CA ARG A 339 10.63 12.22 -11.13
C ARG A 339 11.23 13.04 -10.00
N GLY A 340 11.44 12.38 -8.85
CA GLY A 340 12.07 12.98 -7.68
C GLY A 340 11.16 13.92 -6.88
N ALA A 341 9.91 14.13 -7.28
CA ALA A 341 8.93 14.85 -6.47
C ALA A 341 8.33 13.91 -5.42
N PRO A 342 8.04 14.40 -4.20
CA PRO A 342 7.33 13.62 -3.21
C PRO A 342 5.87 13.42 -3.65
N PHE A 343 5.33 12.23 -3.37
CA PHE A 343 3.94 11.91 -3.65
C PHE A 343 3.42 10.89 -2.63
N ALA A 344 2.10 10.66 -2.63
CA ALA A 344 1.47 9.70 -1.75
C ALA A 344 0.48 8.86 -2.54
N THR A 345 0.34 7.59 -2.14
CA THR A 345 -0.75 6.72 -2.57
C THR A 345 -1.46 6.16 -1.35
N GLU A 346 -2.76 5.96 -1.45
CA GLU A 346 -3.58 5.36 -0.40
C GLU A 346 -4.62 4.46 -1.06
N PHE A 347 -4.73 3.23 -0.58
CA PHE A 347 -5.80 2.30 -0.93
C PHE A 347 -6.62 2.05 0.32
N GLY A 348 -7.94 2.22 0.25
CA GLY A 348 -8.82 1.94 1.38
C GLY A 348 -10.04 1.14 0.96
N ALA A 349 -10.63 0.46 1.93
CA ALA A 349 -11.81 -0.36 1.78
C ALA A 349 -12.76 -0.13 2.96
N LEU A 350 -14.04 -0.01 2.67
CA LEU A 350 -15.14 -0.07 3.63
C LEU A 350 -15.53 -1.53 3.79
N LEU A 351 -15.41 -2.04 5.01
CA LEU A 351 -15.71 -3.42 5.39
C LEU A 351 -16.96 -3.46 6.26
N GLU A 352 -17.72 -4.54 6.14
CA GLU A 352 -18.93 -4.74 6.94
C GLU A 352 -18.60 -4.96 8.42
N GLY A 353 -19.55 -4.67 9.30
CA GLY A 353 -19.39 -4.91 10.72
C GLY A 353 -19.25 -6.41 11.05
N GLY A 354 -18.44 -6.73 12.05
CA GLY A 354 -18.07 -8.12 12.39
C GLY A 354 -16.84 -8.64 11.65
N GLU A 355 -16.41 -7.97 10.59
CA GLU A 355 -15.12 -8.21 9.92
C GLU A 355 -14.03 -7.46 10.69
N SER A 356 -13.60 -8.01 11.83
CA SER A 356 -12.49 -7.45 12.57
C SER A 356 -11.19 -8.16 12.23
N PHE A 357 -10.30 -7.46 11.54
CA PHE A 357 -8.87 -7.59 11.80
C PHE A 357 -8.41 -6.33 12.51
N GLY A 358 -8.65 -6.30 13.82
CA GLY A 358 -7.84 -5.50 14.72
C GLY A 358 -6.60 -6.32 15.02
N TRP A 359 -5.43 -5.67 14.98
CA TRP A 359 -4.24 -6.03 15.75
C TRP A 359 -4.56 -7.08 16.80
N MET A 360 -4.40 -8.36 16.47
CA MET A 360 -4.35 -9.38 17.50
C MET A 360 -3.15 -8.96 18.32
N GLY A 361 -3.42 -8.32 19.47
CA GLY A 361 -2.39 -7.94 20.41
C GLY A 361 -1.53 -9.18 20.55
N HIS A 362 -0.28 -9.09 20.09
CA HIS A 362 0.68 -10.14 20.32
C HIS A 362 0.93 -10.13 21.83
N VAL A 363 0.07 -10.82 22.56
CA VAL A 363 0.26 -11.13 23.96
C VAL A 363 1.23 -12.30 23.94
N ASP A 364 2.50 -11.98 24.17
CA ASP A 364 3.54 -12.96 24.43
C ASP A 364 3.00 -13.95 25.46
N ASN A 365 2.80 -15.21 25.06
CA ASN A 365 2.45 -16.29 25.97
C ASN A 365 3.69 -16.64 26.80
N GLY A 366 4.01 -15.77 27.75
CA GLY A 366 4.87 -16.01 28.89
C GLY A 366 4.04 -16.02 30.17
N ASP A 367 3.39 -17.14 30.46
CA ASP A 367 2.89 -17.59 31.78
C ASP A 367 2.10 -16.59 32.67
N SER A 368 1.59 -15.47 32.15
CA SER A 368 0.80 -14.52 32.94
C SER A 368 -0.69 -14.65 32.62
N PRO A 369 -1.56 -14.91 33.62
CA PRO A 369 -3.00 -14.98 33.40
C PRO A 369 -3.51 -13.63 32.90
N MET A 370 -4.37 -13.68 31.87
CA MET A 370 -5.01 -12.52 31.25
C MET A 370 -5.51 -11.52 32.29
N THR A 371 -4.80 -10.41 32.45
CA THR A 371 -5.39 -9.19 32.99
C THR A 371 -5.83 -8.35 31.81
N GLU A 372 -7.14 -8.36 31.55
CA GLU A 372 -7.89 -7.40 30.73
C GLU A 372 -7.54 -5.97 31.13
N SER A 373 -6.46 -5.40 30.58
CA SER A 373 -6.07 -4.03 30.88
C SER A 373 -5.18 -3.46 29.78
N GLY A 374 -5.67 -3.52 28.55
CA GLY A 374 -5.37 -2.53 27.54
C GLY A 374 -6.72 -2.11 26.99
N ALA A 375 -7.29 -1.02 27.50
CA ALA A 375 -8.55 -0.49 27.00
C ALA A 375 -8.38 -0.19 25.50
N ALA A 376 -8.77 -1.14 24.65
CA ALA A 376 -9.22 -0.86 23.30
C ALA A 376 -10.21 0.29 23.44
N LEU A 377 -10.04 1.34 22.63
CA LEU A 377 -10.97 2.47 22.65
C LEU A 377 -12.40 1.92 22.59
N VAL A 378 -13.14 2.23 23.63
CA VAL A 378 -14.56 1.96 23.82
C VAL A 378 -15.30 2.29 22.52
N GLY A 379 -15.82 1.25 21.87
CA GLY A 379 -16.43 1.29 20.53
C GLY A 379 -16.40 -0.06 19.80
N GLY A 380 -15.58 -1.02 20.26
CA GLY A 380 -15.27 -2.27 19.55
C GLY A 380 -16.32 -3.39 19.55
N ASP A 381 -17.44 -3.27 20.25
CA ASP A 381 -18.41 -4.37 20.44
C ASP A 381 -19.72 -4.22 19.62
N ASP A 382 -19.85 -3.20 18.76
CA ASP A 382 -20.97 -3.17 17.83
C ASP A 382 -20.61 -3.95 16.56
N PRO A 383 -21.09 -5.20 16.39
CA PRO A 383 -20.89 -5.94 15.14
C PRO A 383 -21.59 -5.28 13.96
N ALA A 384 -22.38 -4.21 14.14
CA ALA A 384 -22.98 -3.45 13.06
C ALA A 384 -22.15 -2.22 12.63
N ALA A 385 -21.10 -1.84 13.35
CA ALA A 385 -20.31 -0.66 12.99
C ALA A 385 -19.47 -0.91 11.73
N SER A 386 -19.64 -0.06 10.72
CA SER A 386 -18.84 -0.08 9.51
C SER A 386 -17.38 0.26 9.81
N ARG A 387 -16.47 -0.40 9.08
CA ARG A 387 -15.02 -0.22 9.26
C ARG A 387 -14.39 0.33 7.99
N MET A 388 -13.40 1.20 8.17
CA MET A 388 -12.54 1.66 7.09
C MET A 388 -11.12 1.17 7.38
N VAL A 389 -10.61 0.34 6.48
CA VAL A 389 -9.20 -0.10 6.49
C VAL A 389 -8.48 0.56 5.35
N ARG A 390 -7.25 1.02 5.57
CA ARG A 390 -6.45 1.65 4.52
C ARG A 390 -4.97 1.36 4.66
N VAL A 391 -4.31 1.21 3.51
CA VAL A 391 -2.85 1.17 3.36
C VAL A 391 -2.44 2.46 2.67
N GLN A 392 -1.53 3.20 3.29
CA GLN A 392 -0.99 4.45 2.76
C GLN A 392 0.52 4.33 2.59
N ARG A 393 1.03 4.90 1.50
CA ARG A 393 2.46 5.00 1.24
C ARG A 393 2.83 6.43 0.85
N LEU A 394 3.81 6.97 1.53
CA LEU A 394 4.36 8.31 1.33
C LEU A 394 5.74 8.17 0.73
N TYR A 395 5.99 8.78 -0.43
CA TYR A 395 7.29 8.81 -1.08
C TYR A 395 7.91 10.19 -0.87
N GLY A 396 9.02 10.25 -0.14
CA GLY A 396 9.81 11.47 0.05
C GLY A 396 10.97 11.59 -0.93
N ASP A 397 11.71 12.70 -0.82
CA ASP A 397 12.93 12.93 -1.57
C ASP A 397 13.93 11.78 -1.34
N GLY A 398 14.40 11.16 -2.43
CA GLY A 398 15.44 10.12 -2.36
C GLY A 398 14.95 8.71 -1.95
N ARG A 399 13.67 8.38 -2.20
CA ARG A 399 13.08 7.03 -1.98
C ARG A 399 12.93 6.59 -0.52
N VAL A 400 13.00 7.52 0.43
CA VAL A 400 12.50 7.22 1.79
C VAL A 400 10.99 7.13 1.69
N PHE A 401 10.42 5.99 2.04
CA PHE A 401 8.98 5.85 2.18
C PHE A 401 8.59 5.62 3.63
N ALA A 402 7.42 6.14 3.98
CA ALA A 402 6.70 5.70 5.16
C ALA A 402 5.45 4.99 4.66
N SER A 403 5.20 3.80 5.16
CA SER A 403 3.99 3.05 4.88
C SER A 403 3.21 2.87 6.17
N GLY A 404 1.90 2.82 6.08
CA GLY A 404 1.09 2.59 7.24
C GLY A 404 -0.27 2.01 6.94
N THR A 405 -0.69 1.13 7.84
CA THR A 405 -2.02 0.53 7.84
C THR A 405 -2.85 1.25 8.90
N THR A 406 -4.06 1.64 8.56
CA THR A 406 -5.00 2.26 9.49
C THR A 406 -6.28 1.44 9.52
N SER A 407 -6.78 1.15 10.72
CA SER A 407 -8.10 0.56 10.94
C SER A 407 -8.95 1.54 11.72
N LEU A 408 -10.08 1.94 11.14
CA LEU A 408 -10.97 2.97 11.67
C LEU A 408 -12.39 2.43 11.75
N CYS A 409 -13.14 2.87 12.76
CA CYS A 409 -14.58 2.62 12.88
C CYS A 409 -15.33 3.94 12.75
N THR A 410 -16.55 3.90 12.22
CA THR A 410 -17.48 5.04 12.32
C THR A 410 -17.75 5.36 13.79
N GLU A 411 -17.72 6.63 14.19
CA GLU A 411 -18.33 6.99 15.46
C GLU A 411 -19.84 6.71 15.36
N ALA A 412 -20.38 5.93 16.30
CA ALA A 412 -21.82 5.92 16.51
C ALA A 412 -22.18 7.33 16.99
N ASP A 413 -22.78 8.12 16.10
CA ASP A 413 -23.35 9.40 16.50
C ASP A 413 -24.26 9.13 17.70
N GLY A 414 -23.93 9.74 18.85
CA GLY A 414 -24.69 9.59 20.10
C GLY A 414 -26.15 10.06 20.00
N ASP A 415 -26.58 10.52 18.84
CA ASP A 415 -27.93 10.96 18.51
C ASP A 415 -28.40 10.33 17.19
N GLY A 416 -28.76 9.04 17.19
CA GLY A 416 -29.88 8.46 16.44
C GLY A 416 -30.15 8.84 14.97
N GLN A 417 -29.17 9.37 14.23
CA GLN A 417 -29.26 9.69 12.81
C GLN A 417 -28.29 8.81 12.05
N GLN A 418 -28.63 7.52 11.96
CA GLN A 418 -28.18 6.74 10.81
C GLN A 418 -28.76 7.41 9.56
N ALA A 419 -27.89 8.03 8.78
CA ALA A 419 -28.20 8.45 7.42
C ALA A 419 -28.56 7.18 6.63
N ARG A 420 -29.82 7.09 6.20
CA ARG A 420 -30.34 6.00 5.37
C ARG A 420 -29.85 6.11 3.94
#